data_AF-A0AAU3SYB2-F1
#
_entry.id   AF-A0AAU3SYB2-F1
#
_cell.length_a   1.000
_cell.length_b   1.000
_cell.length_c   1.000
_cell.angle_alpha   90.00
_cell.angle_beta   90.00
_cell.angle_gamma   90.00
#
_symmetry.space_group_name_H-M   'P 1'
#
loop_
_entity.id
_entity.type
_entity.pdbx_description
1 polymer ?
#
loop_
_entity_poly.entity_id
_entity_poly.type
_entity_poly.pdbx_seq_one_letter_code
_entity_poly.pdbx_strand_id
1 'polypeptide(L)'
;MRLQRAAVPHPVGGHAVRPRTEPLRPGLDLAPPARTLAYYLNEEEVPQSGTRLTVSYNRTPGRDGQVAVRLGARRGAGRGEASSGLAFDHLVDTSPR
;
A
#
# COMPACT_ATOMS: atom_id res chain seq x y z
N MET A 1 15.23 -1.73 9.83
CA MET A 1 14.58 -2.99 10.27
C MET A 1 13.75 -3.60 9.13
N ARG A 2 13.03 -4.72 9.33
CA ARG A 2 12.05 -5.25 8.34
C ARG A 2 10.62 -5.09 8.84
N LEU A 3 9.77 -4.48 8.01
CA LEU A 3 8.37 -4.22 8.27
C LEU A 3 7.49 -5.23 7.54
N GLN A 4 6.51 -5.77 8.25
CA GLN A 4 5.47 -6.59 7.66
C GLN A 4 4.24 -5.73 7.34
N ARG A 5 3.63 -5.96 6.17
CA ARG A 5 2.36 -5.31 5.83
C ARG A 5 1.29 -5.56 6.91
N ALA A 6 0.75 -4.47 7.46
CA ALA A 6 -0.37 -4.49 8.38
C ALA A 6 -1.72 -4.68 7.66
N ALA A 7 -2.76 -5.03 8.42
CA ALA A 7 -4.14 -5.03 7.93
C ALA A 7 -4.77 -3.64 8.11
N VAL A 8 -5.61 -3.23 7.15
CA VAL A 8 -6.42 -2.01 7.27
C VAL A 8 -7.65 -2.34 8.14
N PRO A 9 -7.89 -1.63 9.25
CA PRO A 9 -9.09 -1.83 10.06
C PRO A 9 -10.33 -1.27 9.35
N HIS A 10 -11.47 -1.94 9.53
CA HIS A 10 -12.76 -1.44 9.07
C HIS A 10 -13.10 -0.17 9.85
N PRO A 11 -13.42 0.97 9.19
CA PRO A 11 -13.51 2.27 9.85
C PRO A 11 -14.55 2.33 10.98
N VAL A 12 -15.62 1.54 10.86
CA VAL A 12 -16.69 1.44 11.86
C VAL A 12 -16.60 0.15 12.68
N GLY A 13 -15.99 -0.88 12.11
CA GLY A 13 -16.19 -2.27 12.56
C GLY A 13 -14.98 -2.87 13.28
N GLY A 14 -13.83 -2.21 13.25
CA GLY A 14 -12.58 -2.64 13.90
C GLY A 14 -11.93 -3.90 13.30
N HIS A 15 -12.68 -4.75 12.60
CA HIS A 15 -12.16 -5.96 11.97
C HIS A 15 -11.29 -5.63 10.75
N ALA A 16 -10.34 -6.52 10.43
CA ALA A 16 -9.48 -6.36 9.27
C ALA A 16 -10.28 -6.42 7.95
N VAL A 17 -10.03 -5.45 7.07
CA VAL A 17 -10.62 -5.42 5.72
C VAL A 17 -9.67 -6.10 4.74
N ARG A 18 -10.17 -7.12 4.03
CA ARG A 18 -9.39 -7.77 2.96
C ARG A 18 -9.27 -6.83 1.75
N PRO A 19 -8.05 -6.52 1.28
CA PRO A 19 -7.87 -5.69 0.09
C PRO A 19 -8.46 -6.38 -1.14
N ARG A 20 -9.18 -5.60 -1.95
CA ARG A 20 -9.84 -6.09 -3.17
C ARG A 20 -9.07 -5.75 -4.44
N THR A 21 -8.26 -4.70 -4.40
CA THR A 21 -7.54 -4.16 -5.56
C THR A 21 -6.15 -4.78 -5.70
N GLU A 22 -5.78 -5.07 -6.94
CA GLU A 22 -4.53 -5.75 -7.32
C GLU A 22 -3.26 -5.15 -6.68
N PRO A 23 -3.07 -3.81 -6.57
CA PRO A 23 -1.87 -3.24 -5.94
C PRO A 23 -1.65 -3.61 -4.47
N LEU A 24 -2.71 -4.02 -3.76
CA LEU A 24 -2.65 -4.35 -2.33
C LEU A 24 -2.69 -5.87 -2.09
N ARG A 25 -2.71 -6.67 -3.15
CA ARG A 25 -2.83 -8.13 -3.09
C ARG A 25 -1.54 -8.96 -3.26
N PRO A 26 -0.35 -8.42 -3.56
CA PRO A 26 0.86 -9.24 -3.59
C PRO A 26 1.05 -10.07 -2.31
N GLY A 27 1.18 -11.39 -2.45
CA GLY A 27 1.29 -12.35 -1.34
C GLY A 27 -0.04 -12.82 -0.72
N LEU A 28 -1.19 -12.23 -1.10
CA LEU A 28 -2.52 -12.61 -0.61
C LEU A 28 -3.31 -13.54 -1.56
N ASP A 29 -2.88 -13.64 -2.83
CA ASP A 29 -3.59 -14.36 -3.89
C ASP A 29 -3.04 -15.78 -4.14
N LEU A 30 -2.17 -16.27 -3.25
CA LEU A 30 -1.69 -17.65 -3.32
C LEU A 30 -2.78 -18.59 -2.79
N ALA A 31 -3.14 -19.59 -3.61
CA ALA A 31 -4.25 -20.49 -3.33
C ALA A 31 -4.05 -21.31 -2.03
N PRO A 32 -5.10 -21.53 -1.22
CA PRO A 32 -5.03 -22.49 -0.11
C PRO A 32 -4.62 -23.88 -0.62
N PRO A 33 -3.77 -24.65 0.10
CA PRO A 33 -3.35 -24.48 1.49
C PRO A 33 -2.05 -23.68 1.67
N ALA A 34 -1.56 -22.97 0.65
CA ALA A 34 -0.34 -22.19 0.77
C ALA A 34 -0.57 -21.00 1.72
N ARG A 35 0.22 -20.94 2.80
CA ARG A 35 0.26 -19.81 3.73
C ARG A 35 0.31 -18.50 2.94
N THR A 36 -0.56 -17.55 3.30
CA THR A 36 -0.43 -16.15 2.89
C THR A 36 1.04 -15.74 3.05
N LEU A 37 1.71 -15.39 1.94
CA LEU A 37 3.09 -14.96 2.01
C LEU A 37 3.10 -13.57 2.65
N ALA A 38 3.72 -13.49 3.83
CA ALA A 38 3.96 -12.23 4.48
C ALA A 38 4.81 -11.35 3.55
N TYR A 39 4.29 -10.15 3.27
CA TYR A 39 5.00 -9.16 2.48
C TYR A 39 5.86 -8.33 3.42
N TYR A 40 7.18 -8.48 3.27
CA TYR A 40 8.17 -7.71 4.02
C TYR A 40 8.80 -6.65 3.12
N LEU A 41 9.02 -5.48 3.71
CA LEU A 41 9.77 -4.39 3.13
C LEU A 41 10.77 -3.87 4.16
N ASN A 42 11.90 -3.35 3.72
CA ASN A 42 12.81 -2.70 4.65
C ASN A 42 12.27 -1.31 5.01
N GLU A 43 12.62 -0.85 6.20
CA GLU A 43 12.20 0.45 6.71
C GLU A 43 12.61 1.62 5.82
N GLU A 44 13.81 1.57 5.24
CA GLU A 44 14.32 2.59 4.32
C GLU A 44 13.51 2.70 3.01
N GLU A 45 12.68 1.70 2.70
CA GLU A 45 11.77 1.72 1.55
C GLU A 45 10.46 2.44 1.86
N VAL A 46 10.18 2.77 3.13
CA VAL A 46 9.00 3.53 3.53
C VAL A 46 9.29 5.02 3.48
N PRO A 47 8.53 5.81 2.70
CA PRO A 47 8.68 7.26 2.72
C PRO A 47 8.27 7.85 4.08
N GLN A 48 8.94 8.94 4.48
CA GLN A 48 8.59 9.70 5.70
C GLN A 48 7.14 10.18 5.70
N SER A 49 6.67 10.66 4.55
CA SER A 49 5.25 10.97 4.37
C SER A 49 4.48 9.73 3.93
N GLY A 50 3.23 9.62 4.35
CA GLY A 50 2.35 8.56 3.86
C GLY A 50 2.21 8.59 2.34
N THR A 51 1.64 7.54 1.74
CA THR A 51 1.29 7.51 0.31
C THR A 51 -0.22 7.60 0.13
N ARG A 52 -0.70 8.51 -0.73
CA ARG A 52 -2.10 8.57 -1.15
C ARG A 52 -2.25 7.92 -2.53
N LEU A 53 -3.13 6.94 -2.63
CA LEU A 53 -3.54 6.35 -3.90
C LEU A 53 -4.94 6.84 -4.26
N THR A 54 -5.10 7.39 -5.46
CA THR A 54 -6.40 7.77 -6.02
C THR A 54 -6.68 6.88 -7.23
N VAL A 55 -7.87 6.27 -7.25
CA VAL A 55 -8.27 5.34 -8.31
C VAL A 55 -9.56 5.85 -8.96
N SER A 56 -9.66 5.75 -10.27
CA SER A 56 -10.86 6.10 -11.05
C SER A 56 -11.17 5.07 -12.13
N TYR A 57 -12.45 4.83 -12.38
CA TYR A 57 -12.92 4.03 -13.52
C TYR A 57 -13.49 4.99 -14.58
N ASN A 58 -12.92 4.96 -15.77
CA ASN A 58 -13.32 5.80 -16.89
C ASN A 58 -13.97 4.94 -17.96
N ARG A 59 -15.22 5.23 -18.30
CA ARG A 59 -15.96 4.51 -19.34
C ARG A 59 -15.77 5.24 -20.68
N THR A 60 -15.34 4.54 -21.71
CA THR A 60 -15.12 5.10 -23.04
C THR A 60 -15.93 4.30 -24.07
N PRO A 61 -16.89 4.92 -24.77
CA PRO A 61 -17.59 4.27 -25.86
C PRO A 61 -16.64 4.08 -27.05
N GLY A 62 -16.71 2.91 -27.67
CA GLY A 62 -16.03 2.54 -28.90
C GLY A 62 -16.87 2.89 -30.12
N ARG A 63 -16.23 2.84 -31.30
CA ARG A 63 -16.87 3.19 -32.57
C ARG A 63 -17.99 2.22 -32.98
N ASP A 64 -17.90 0.97 -32.53
CA ASP A 64 -18.84 -0.10 -32.90
C ASP A 64 -19.87 -0.40 -31.79
N GLY A 65 -20.18 0.57 -30.93
CA GLY A 65 -21.09 0.41 -29.79
C GLY A 65 -20.52 -0.37 -28.60
N GLN A 66 -19.30 -0.90 -28.73
CA GLN A 66 -18.57 -1.51 -27.62
C GLN A 66 -18.20 -0.46 -26.56
N VAL A 67 -18.05 -0.89 -25.32
CA VAL A 67 -17.70 0.00 -24.21
C VAL A 67 -16.48 -0.54 -23.50
N ALA A 68 -15.43 0.27 -23.44
CA ALA A 68 -14.26 -0.02 -22.62
C ALA A 68 -14.37 0.67 -21.25
N VAL A 69 -13.95 -0.02 -20.20
CA VAL A 69 -13.73 0.59 -18.88
C VAL A 69 -12.23 0.60 -18.61
N ARG A 70 -11.66 1.78 -18.39
CA ARG A 70 -10.25 1.97 -18.05
C ARG A 70 -10.10 2.29 -16.57
N LEU A 71 -9.22 1.55 -15.90
CA LEU A 71 -8.74 1.88 -14.56
C LEU A 71 -7.60 2.90 -14.64
N GLY A 72 -7.76 4.05 -13.99
CA GLY A 72 -6.68 4.99 -13.73
C GLY A 72 -6.27 4.92 -12.26
N ALA A 73 -4.97 4.75 -11.99
CA ALA A 73 -4.42 4.79 -10.64
C ALA A 73 -3.32 5.85 -10.57
N ARG A 74 -3.41 6.75 -9.60
CA ARG A 74 -2.41 7.81 -9.36
C ARG A 74 -1.88 7.70 -7.95
N ARG A 75 -0.55 7.72 -7.83
CA ARG A 75 0.16 7.87 -6.57
C ARG A 75 0.44 9.35 -6.30
N GLY A 76 0.22 9.79 -5.07
CA GLY A 76 0.61 11.10 -4.55
C GLY A 76 1.15 11.00 -3.13
N ALA A 77 1.72 12.10 -2.65
CA ALA A 77 2.12 12.22 -1.24
C ALA A 77 0.87 12.24 -0.34
N GLY A 78 0.97 11.54 0.78
CA GLY A 78 0.00 11.59 1.87
C GLY A 78 0.26 12.79 2.78
N ARG A 79 -0.34 12.76 3.98
CA ARG A 79 0.10 13.67 5.05
C ARG A 79 1.43 13.16 5.61
N GLY A 80 2.19 14.04 6.26
CA GLY A 80 3.56 13.82 6.76
C GLY A 80 3.73 12.60 7.67
N GLU A 81 4.75 12.63 8.51
CA GLU A 81 5.04 11.55 9.46
C GLU A 81 3.85 11.40 10.43
N ALA A 82 2.95 10.47 10.12
CA ALA A 82 1.78 10.19 10.94
C ALA A 82 2.21 9.38 12.17
N SER A 83 1.28 8.67 12.83
CA SER A 83 1.59 7.74 13.92
C SER A 83 2.28 6.44 13.43
N SER A 84 3.19 6.52 12.46
CA SER A 84 3.91 5.37 11.93
C SER A 84 4.93 4.82 12.94
N GLY A 85 5.45 5.69 13.81
CA GLY A 85 6.54 5.35 14.73
C GLY A 85 7.84 4.98 14.01
N LEU A 86 7.91 5.21 12.69
CA LEU A 86 9.11 5.07 11.89
C LEU A 86 9.94 6.31 12.09
N ALA A 87 11.25 6.14 12.13
CA ALA A 87 12.11 7.17 12.64
C ALA A 87 13.12 7.52 11.52
N PHE A 88 13.13 8.80 11.15
CA PHE A 88 13.84 9.31 9.98
C PHE A 88 14.96 10.26 10.41
N ASP A 89 15.98 10.41 9.57
CA ASP A 89 17.09 11.37 9.75
C ASP A 89 17.80 11.28 11.11
N HIS A 90 18.04 10.06 11.60
CA HIS A 90 18.78 9.87 12.85
C HIS A 90 20.23 10.30 12.73
N LEU A 91 20.66 11.16 13.66
CA LEU A 91 22.07 11.35 13.96
C LEU A 91 22.54 10.13 14.76
N VAL A 92 23.41 9.34 14.15
CA VAL A 92 24.06 8.21 14.82
C VAL A 92 25.43 8.69 15.29
N ASP A 93 25.74 8.48 16.57
CA ASP A 93 27.06 8.79 17.11
C ASP A 93 28.11 7.92 16.40
N THR A 94 29.03 8.59 15.71
CA THR A 94 30.15 7.97 14.99
C THR A 94 31.46 8.30 15.72
N SER A 95 31.45 8.25 17.04
CA SER A 95 32.66 8.44 17.85
C SER A 95 33.81 7.57 17.30
N PRO A 96 34.98 8.16 16.99
CA PRO A 96 36.11 7.42 16.45
C PRO A 96 36.62 6.45 17.53
N ARG A 97 36.87 5.20 17.10
CA ARG A 97 37.46 4.14 17.94
C ARG A 97 38.86 4.50 18.42
#